data_AF-A0A1Z4GJ13-F1
#
_entry.id   AF-A0A1Z4GJ13-F1
#
_cell.length_a   1.000
_cell.length_b   1.000
_cell.length_c   1.000
_cell.angle_alpha   90.00
_cell.angle_beta   90.00
_cell.angle_gamma   90.00
#
_symmetry.space_group_name_H-M   'P 1'
#
loop_
_entity.id
_entity.type
_entity.pdbx_description
1 polymer ?
#
loop_
_entity_poly.entity_id
_entity_poly.type
_entity_poly.pdbx_seq_one_letter_code
_entity_poly.pdbx_strand_id
1 'polypeptide(L)' 'MSLADACLVRMTQLYPKSELLTFDSDFRIYRKNRNQLISVIMPEDA' A
#
# COMPACT_ATOMS: atom_id res chain seq x y z
N MET A 1 -2.29 -11.49 2.80
CA MET A 1 -1.54 -10.56 3.67
C MET A 1 -0.45 -11.28 4.45
N SER A 2 0.80 -11.08 4.04
CA SER A 2 2.03 -11.54 4.70
C SER A 2 2.51 -10.54 5.78
N LEU A 3 3.51 -10.92 6.58
CA LEU A 3 4.18 -9.99 7.50
C LEU A 3 4.83 -8.82 6.74
N ALA A 4 5.44 -9.09 5.58
CA ALA A 4 6.05 -8.06 4.75
C ALA A 4 5.02 -7.04 4.28
N ASP A 5 3.82 -7.48 3.89
CA ASP A 5 2.74 -6.59 3.47
C ASP A 5 2.33 -5.67 4.63
N ALA A 6 2.17 -6.23 5.83
CA ALA A 6 1.83 -5.47 7.03
C ALA A 6 2.91 -4.45 7.39
N CYS A 7 4.19 -4.76 7.17
CA CYS A 7 5.29 -3.82 7.32
C CYS A 7 5.20 -2.66 6.31
N LEU A 8 4.89 -2.95 5.04
CA LEU A 8 4.67 -1.90 4.03
C LEU A 8 3.48 -1.01 4.41
N VAL A 9 2.35 -1.60 4.83
CA VAL A 9 1.18 -0.86 5.34
C VAL A 9 1.59 0.02 6.51
N ARG A 10 2.38 -0.48 7.46
CA ARG A 10 2.86 0.30 8.61
C ARG A 10 3.73 1.48 8.18
N MET A 11 4.62 1.30 7.21
CA MET A 11 5.44 2.39 6.68
C MET A 11 4.59 3.49 6.06
N THR A 12 3.52 3.14 5.34
CA THR A 12 2.61 4.15 4.75
C THR A 12 1.81 4.94 5.80
N GLN A 13 1.68 4.42 7.02
CA GLN A 13 1.10 5.13 8.18
C GLN A 13 2.11 6.10 8.80
N LEU A 14 3.36 5.67 8.96
CA LEU A 14 4.44 6.50 9.52
C LEU A 14 4.79 7.68 8.60
N TYR A 15 4.73 7.47 7.28
CA TYR A 15 5.01 8.47 6.26
C TYR A 15 3.75 8.77 5.45
N PRO A 16 2.81 9.59 5.96
CA PRO A 16 1.49 9.73 5.35
C PRO A 16 1.50 10.30 3.92
N LYS A 17 2.58 11.01 3.54
CA LYS A 17 2.80 11.61 2.22
C LYS A 17 3.59 10.71 1.24
N SER A 18 3.97 9.49 1.64
CA SER A 18 4.69 8.57 0.75
C SER A 18 3.74 7.85 -0.19
N GLU A 19 4.24 7.50 -1.38
CA GLU A 19 3.60 6.59 -2.32
C GLU A 19 4.33 5.24 -2.31
N LEU A 20 3.60 4.13 -2.39
CA LEU A 20 4.16 2.79 -2.39
C LEU A 20 4.34 2.28 -3.82
N LEU A 21 5.59 2.11 -4.26
CA LEU A 21 5.92 1.44 -5.52
C LEU A 21 5.88 -0.08 -5.32
N THR A 22 4.99 -0.77 -6.03
CA THR A 22 4.88 -2.24 -5.96
C THR A 22 4.23 -2.81 -7.23
N PHE A 23 4.50 -4.08 -7.52
CA PHE A 23 3.77 -4.86 -8.53
C PHE A 23 2.68 -5.75 -7.93
N ASP A 24 2.56 -5.76 -6.60
CA ASP A 24 1.57 -6.54 -5.88
C ASP A 24 0.22 -5.82 -5.90
N SER A 25 -0.73 -6.40 -6.64
CA SER A 25 -2.07 -5.84 -6.86
C SER A 25 -2.94 -5.85 -5.60
N ASP A 26 -2.61 -6.63 -4.57
CA ASP A 26 -3.33 -6.62 -3.29
C ASP A 26 -3.27 -5.23 -2.62
N PHE A 27 -2.23 -4.44 -2.91
CA PHE A 27 -2.11 -3.07 -2.40
C PHE A 27 -3.13 -2.09 -2.99
N ARG A 28 -3.82 -2.43 -4.09
CA ARG A 28 -4.98 -1.66 -4.57
C ARG A 28 -6.14 -1.70 -3.56
N ILE A 29 -6.29 -2.81 -2.82
CA ILE A 29 -7.40 -3.01 -1.88
C ILE A 29 -7.00 -2.80 -0.41
N TYR A 30 -5.72 -2.91 -0.07
CA TYR A 30 -5.26 -2.62 1.28
C TYR A 30 -5.57 -1.17 1.70
N ARG A 31 -5.74 -1.00 3.01
CA ARG A 31 -6.11 0.27 3.64
C ARG A 31 -5.18 0.57 4.81
N LYS A 32 -4.78 1.83 4.94
CA LYS A 32 -4.13 2.38 6.13
C LYS A 32 -5.14 3.14 6.97
N ASN A 33 -4.84 3.34 8.26
CA ASN A 33 -5.70 4.11 9.18
C ASN A 33 -7.19 3.71 9.09
N ARG A 34 -7.45 2.40 9.11
CA ARG A 34 -8.76 1.74 8.91
C ARG A 34 -9.25 1.78 7.46
N ASN A 35 -9.65 2.94 6.94
CA ASN A 35 -10.38 3.04 5.67
C ASN A 35 -9.68 3.89 4.60
N GLN A 36 -8.44 4.34 4.84
CA GLN A 36 -7.74 5.17 3.87
C GLN A 36 -7.03 4.30 2.83
N LEU A 37 -7.28 4.57 1.56
CA LEU A 37 -6.53 3.98 0.44
C LEU A 37 -5.03 4.24 0.61
N ILE A 38 -4.22 3.23 0.29
CA ILE A 38 -2.78 3.39 0.16
C ILE A 38 -2.54 3.98 -1.24
N SER A 39 -1.83 5.11 -1.32
CA SER A 39 -1.38 5.64 -2.60
C SER A 39 -0.27 4.74 -3.12
N VAL A 40 -0.46 4.21 -4.32
CA VAL A 40 0.42 3.22 -4.94
C VAL A 40 0.84 3.69 -6.32
N ILE A 41 2.10 3.43 -6.65
CA ILE A 41 2.64 3.52 -8.00
C ILE A 41 2.77 2.09 -8.49
N MET A 42 2.03 1.74 -9.53
CA MET A 42 2.03 0.40 -10.12
C MET A 42 1.66 0.49 -11.60
N PRO A 43 2.05 -0.49 -12.42
CA PRO A 43 1.55 -0.59 -13.79
C PRO A 43 0.02 -0.64 -13.81
N GLU A 44 -0.57 -0.10 -14.88
CA GLU A 44 -1.97 -0.38 -15.18
C GLU A 44 -2.10 -1.85 -15.62
N ASP A 45 -3.21 -2.47 -15.22
CA ASP A 45 -3.51 -3.83 -15.69
C ASP A 45 -3.83 -3.72 -17.20
N ALA A 46 -3.13 -4.50 -18.03
CA ALA A 46 -3.25 -4.47 -19.49
C ALA A 46 -4.61 -4.99 -20.00
#